data_AF-A0A7C3TQ14-F1
#
_entry.id   AF-A0A7C3TQ14-F1
#
_cell.length_a   1.000
_cell.length_b   1.000
_cell.length_c   1.000
_cell.angle_alpha   90.00
_cell.angle_beta   90.00
_cell.angle_gamma   90.00
#
_symmetry.space_group_name_H-M   'P 1'
#
loop_
_entity.id
_entity.type
_entity.pdbx_description
1 polymer ?
#
loop_
_entity_poly.entity_id
_entity_poly.type
_entity_poly.pdbx_seq_one_letter_code
_entity_poly.pdbx_strand_id
1 'polypeptide(L)'
;LNYDLLLKATAQIRGTSRVTDPEPESKMRALEKYTIDLTQRASLNKLDPVIGRDDEIRRVIQVLSRRTKNNPALIGEPGVGKTAIVEGLAQRIIANDVPESLKNKRIVALDLGLLIAGTKYRGEFEDRLKSVIKEIVESEGQIILFIDEIHTLVGAGAAEGAMDASNMLKPALARGDLRCIGATTLNEYRKYIEKDKALERRFQPVLVSEPDVNETITILRGIKDKYEIFHGVKILDSALVAAATLSHRYITDRFLPDKAIDLIDEAASRLRIQIDSVPEDLDEIERRITQLEIEREGLKKEAEHSFGKERLSAVERELADLKEQRSALNIRLQGQKEIIVKIRNKKEELDKLNLEEQKMERLGDLGKVAEIRYGKKPLLLKEIDELSKKLESIRKEQGLLVKESVDEEDIAKIVSRWTGIPVSRMLESETTKLLKMEETLKEYVIGQDEAIVALSETIRRSRAGLQDPRRPVGSFLFLGPTGVGKTELCRTLAWFLFNDSEMMIRLDMSEFMEKHSVSRLIGAPPGYVGYEEGGKLTEAVRRKPYSVILLDEIEKAHPDVFNILLQI
;
A
#
# COMPACT_ATOMS: atom_id res chain seq x y z
N LEU A 1 -45.08 -27.10 -10.96
CA LEU A 1 -44.19 -27.23 -9.78
C LEU A 1 -44.69 -28.38 -8.92
N ASN A 2 -43.87 -29.40 -8.69
CA ASN A 2 -44.22 -30.55 -7.86
C ASN A 2 -44.11 -30.15 -6.37
N TYR A 3 -45.14 -30.41 -5.57
CA TYR A 3 -45.24 -29.99 -4.17
C TYR A 3 -44.07 -30.51 -3.31
N ASP A 4 -43.62 -31.74 -3.57
CA ASP A 4 -42.47 -32.35 -2.89
C ASP A 4 -41.14 -31.67 -3.23
N LEU A 5 -41.00 -31.20 -4.47
CA LEU A 5 -39.81 -30.45 -4.91
C LEU A 5 -39.78 -29.07 -4.24
N LEU A 6 -40.95 -28.45 -4.07
CA LEU A 6 -41.10 -27.18 -3.36
C LEU A 6 -40.83 -27.34 -1.86
N LEU A 7 -41.31 -28.42 -1.24
CA LEU A 7 -41.02 -28.77 0.16
C LEU A 7 -39.54 -29.07 0.39
N LYS A 8 -38.89 -29.80 -0.51
CA LYS A 8 -37.44 -30.06 -0.44
C LYS A 8 -36.62 -28.79 -0.64
N ALA A 9 -36.97 -27.96 -1.63
CA ALA A 9 -36.29 -26.68 -1.86
C ALA A 9 -36.49 -25.71 -0.69
N THR A 10 -37.72 -25.63 -0.15
CA THR A 10 -37.99 -24.79 1.03
C THR A 10 -37.32 -25.35 2.29
N ALA A 11 -37.23 -26.66 2.48
CA ALA A 11 -36.47 -27.26 3.59
C ALA A 11 -34.94 -27.04 3.45
N GLN A 12 -34.39 -27.13 2.24
CA GLN A 12 -33.00 -26.78 1.95
C GLN A 12 -32.69 -25.30 2.24
N ILE A 13 -33.64 -24.41 1.93
CA ILE A 13 -33.50 -22.97 2.19
C ILE A 13 -33.74 -22.65 3.68
N ARG A 14 -34.63 -23.39 4.37
CA ARG A 14 -35.09 -23.09 5.75
C ARG A 14 -34.32 -23.81 6.87
N GLY A 15 -33.61 -24.89 6.57
CA GLY A 15 -32.97 -25.71 7.59
C GLY A 15 -33.96 -26.22 8.65
N THR A 16 -33.57 -26.22 9.94
CA THR A 16 -34.37 -26.67 11.09
C THR A 16 -35.17 -25.58 11.81
N SER A 17 -35.10 -24.33 11.37
CA SER A 17 -35.65 -23.17 12.10
C SER A 17 -37.13 -22.90 11.76
N ARG A 18 -37.97 -22.70 12.79
CA ARG A 18 -39.37 -22.26 12.63
C ARG A 18 -39.44 -20.75 12.48
N VAL A 19 -40.21 -20.26 11.51
CA VAL A 19 -40.46 -18.83 11.28
C VAL A 19 -41.43 -18.31 12.35
N THR A 20 -40.93 -17.47 13.26
CA THR A 20 -41.72 -16.86 14.34
C THR A 20 -41.75 -15.32 14.28
N ASP A 21 -41.09 -14.71 13.29
CA ASP A 21 -40.99 -13.26 13.10
C ASP A 21 -41.67 -12.80 11.80
N PRO A 22 -42.12 -11.54 11.72
CA PRO A 22 -42.76 -10.97 10.54
C PRO A 22 -41.81 -10.78 9.34
N GLU A 23 -40.49 -10.76 9.55
CA GLU A 23 -39.46 -10.69 8.48
C GLU A 23 -38.36 -11.76 8.66
N PRO A 24 -38.64 -13.05 8.41
CA PRO A 24 -37.67 -14.13 8.60
C PRO A 24 -36.52 -14.10 7.60
N GLU A 25 -36.74 -13.58 6.38
CA GLU A 25 -35.71 -13.46 5.34
C GLU A 25 -34.65 -12.40 5.68
N SER A 26 -34.95 -11.45 6.59
CA SER A 26 -33.94 -10.48 7.05
C SER A 26 -32.90 -11.18 7.96
N LYS A 27 -33.34 -12.13 8.79
CA LYS A 27 -32.52 -12.95 9.69
C LYS A 27 -31.90 -14.19 9.02
N MET A 28 -32.45 -14.68 7.91
CA MET A 28 -31.86 -15.75 7.12
C MET A 28 -30.74 -15.20 6.23
N ARG A 29 -29.56 -15.83 6.25
CA ARG A 29 -28.34 -15.47 5.49
C ARG A 29 -27.65 -14.20 6.00
N ALA A 30 -27.40 -14.12 7.31
CA ALA A 30 -26.65 -13.03 7.90
C ALA A 30 -25.21 -13.02 7.37
N LEU A 31 -24.62 -14.20 7.16
CA LEU A 31 -23.29 -14.34 6.55
C LEU A 31 -23.21 -13.72 5.16
N GLU A 32 -24.15 -14.01 4.25
CA GLU A 32 -24.11 -13.46 2.89
C GLU A 32 -24.25 -11.92 2.86
N LYS A 33 -24.93 -11.32 3.85
CA LYS A 33 -25.19 -9.87 3.90
C LYS A 33 -24.10 -9.07 4.59
N TYR A 34 -23.48 -9.63 5.63
CA TYR A 34 -22.58 -8.89 6.52
C TYR A 34 -21.13 -9.41 6.48
N THR A 35 -20.85 -10.39 5.61
CA THR A 35 -19.50 -10.94 5.45
C THR A 35 -19.13 -11.11 3.98
N ILE A 36 -17.83 -11.15 3.71
CA ILE A 36 -17.24 -11.42 2.41
C ILE A 36 -16.56 -12.79 2.46
N ASP A 37 -16.97 -13.73 1.60
CA ASP A 37 -16.35 -15.06 1.54
C ASP A 37 -15.01 -15.00 0.79
N LEU A 38 -13.92 -15.02 1.55
CA LEU A 38 -12.54 -14.98 1.01
C LEU A 38 -12.20 -16.28 0.29
N THR A 39 -12.67 -17.43 0.76
CA THR A 39 -12.47 -18.71 0.08
C THR A 39 -13.16 -18.76 -1.27
N GLN A 40 -14.36 -18.18 -1.39
CA GLN A 40 -15.05 -18.02 -2.67
C GLN A 40 -14.28 -17.09 -3.60
N ARG A 41 -13.82 -15.93 -3.11
CA ARG A 41 -12.98 -15.01 -3.91
C ARG A 41 -11.68 -15.66 -4.38
N ALA A 42 -11.03 -16.45 -3.53
CA ALA A 42 -9.86 -17.25 -3.89
C ALA A 42 -10.17 -18.28 -4.98
N SER A 43 -11.31 -18.98 -4.87
CA SER A 43 -11.73 -19.96 -5.89
C SER A 43 -11.95 -19.35 -7.28
N LEU A 44 -12.36 -18.07 -7.31
CA LEU A 44 -12.59 -17.25 -8.50
C LEU A 44 -11.33 -16.45 -8.94
N ASN A 45 -10.18 -16.65 -8.29
CA ASN A 45 -8.92 -15.92 -8.52
C ASN A 45 -9.05 -14.38 -8.45
N LYS A 46 -10.02 -13.89 -7.66
CA LYS A 46 -10.26 -12.46 -7.42
C LYS A 46 -9.42 -11.87 -6.29
N LEU A 47 -8.57 -12.68 -5.67
CA LEU A 47 -7.61 -12.25 -4.65
C LEU A 47 -6.23 -12.12 -5.27
N ASP A 48 -5.46 -11.15 -4.82
CA ASP A 48 -4.10 -10.94 -5.33
C ASP A 48 -3.16 -12.02 -4.80
N PRO A 49 -2.12 -12.39 -5.58
CA PRO A 49 -1.15 -13.37 -5.11
C PRO A 49 -0.44 -12.82 -3.88
N VAL A 50 -0.30 -13.67 -2.86
CA VAL A 50 0.37 -13.31 -1.62
C VAL A 50 1.83 -13.75 -1.70
N ILE A 51 2.75 -12.80 -1.63
CA ILE A 51 4.19 -13.02 -1.79
C ILE A 51 4.91 -12.73 -0.47
N GLY A 52 5.85 -13.59 -0.09
CA GLY A 52 6.75 -13.34 1.04
C GLY A 52 6.10 -13.45 2.44
N ARG A 53 4.92 -14.06 2.57
CA ARG A 53 4.20 -14.23 3.85
C ARG A 53 4.00 -15.69 4.26
N ASP A 54 4.86 -16.58 3.76
CA ASP A 54 4.69 -18.03 3.93
C ASP A 54 4.81 -18.49 5.39
N ASP A 55 5.68 -17.84 6.18
CA ASP A 55 5.90 -18.20 7.57
C ASP A 55 4.75 -17.73 8.46
N GLU A 56 4.21 -16.52 8.24
CA GLU A 56 3.04 -16.02 8.93
C GLU A 56 1.81 -16.87 8.60
N ILE A 57 1.59 -17.22 7.33
CA ILE A 57 0.49 -18.11 6.92
C ILE A 57 0.65 -19.49 7.59
N ARG A 58 1.85 -20.08 7.58
CA ARG A 58 2.13 -21.36 8.25
C ARG A 58 1.89 -21.26 9.75
N ARG A 59 2.25 -20.14 10.38
CA ARG A 59 2.00 -19.88 11.79
C ARG A 59 0.51 -19.79 12.10
N VAL A 60 -0.26 -19.09 11.26
CA VAL A 60 -1.73 -19.01 11.38
C VAL A 60 -2.36 -20.41 11.27
N ILE A 61 -1.94 -21.22 10.30
CA ILE A 61 -2.39 -22.63 10.15
C ILE A 61 -2.09 -23.44 11.42
N GLN A 62 -0.88 -23.30 11.96
CA GLN A 62 -0.46 -23.99 13.18
C GLN A 62 -1.36 -23.58 14.35
N VAL A 63 -1.65 -22.29 14.52
CA VAL A 63 -2.49 -21.78 15.60
C VAL A 63 -3.93 -22.28 15.47
N LEU A 64 -4.54 -22.18 14.28
CA LEU A 64 -5.91 -22.64 14.04
C LEU A 64 -6.09 -24.14 14.29
N SER A 65 -5.01 -24.91 14.21
CA SER A 65 -5.00 -26.36 14.44
C SER A 65 -4.81 -26.75 15.91
N ARG A 66 -4.59 -25.79 16.83
CA ARG A 66 -4.40 -26.06 18.26
C ARG A 66 -5.72 -26.41 18.95
N ARG A 67 -5.60 -27.12 20.09
CA ARG A 67 -6.73 -27.40 21.00
C ARG A 67 -7.11 -26.20 21.87
N THR A 68 -6.13 -25.39 22.29
CA THR A 68 -6.30 -24.18 23.10
C THR A 68 -5.47 -23.04 22.52
N LYS A 69 -5.88 -21.79 22.78
CA LYS A 69 -5.34 -20.59 22.10
C LYS A 69 -5.30 -20.77 20.58
N ASN A 70 -6.44 -21.17 20.03
CA ASN A 70 -6.61 -21.59 18.64
C ASN A 70 -7.17 -20.50 17.72
N ASN A 71 -7.24 -19.26 18.21
CA ASN A 71 -7.60 -18.09 17.41
C ASN A 71 -6.34 -17.24 17.22
N PRO A 72 -5.79 -17.12 16.01
CA PRO A 72 -4.65 -16.24 15.79
C PRO A 72 -5.08 -14.77 15.83
N ALA A 73 -4.27 -13.94 16.47
CA ALA A 73 -4.35 -12.48 16.40
C ALA A 73 -3.15 -11.96 15.62
N LEU A 74 -3.37 -11.48 14.40
CA LEU A 74 -2.39 -10.81 13.56
C LEU A 74 -2.14 -9.41 14.11
N ILE A 75 -0.92 -9.19 14.59
CA ILE A 75 -0.52 -7.95 15.26
C ILE A 75 0.55 -7.28 14.42
N GLY A 76 0.23 -6.09 13.91
CA GLY A 76 1.13 -5.28 13.09
C GLY A 76 0.50 -3.93 12.79
N GLU A 77 1.31 -3.01 12.28
CA GLU A 77 0.86 -1.68 11.89
C GLU A 77 -0.12 -1.74 10.69
N PRO A 78 -0.92 -0.69 10.46
CA PRO A 78 -1.77 -0.61 9.27
C PRO A 78 -0.94 -0.68 7.98
N GLY A 79 -1.42 -1.40 6.97
CA GLY A 79 -0.76 -1.48 5.66
C GLY A 79 0.32 -2.56 5.51
N VAL A 80 0.74 -3.25 6.59
CA VAL A 80 1.79 -4.30 6.49
C VAL A 80 1.35 -5.60 5.79
N GLY A 81 0.07 -5.74 5.46
CA GLY A 81 -0.47 -6.94 4.79
C GLY A 81 -1.10 -7.98 5.72
N LYS A 82 -1.69 -7.57 6.86
CA LYS A 82 -2.44 -8.47 7.76
C LYS A 82 -3.59 -9.19 7.02
N THR A 83 -4.37 -8.44 6.23
CA THR A 83 -5.45 -9.00 5.41
C THR A 83 -4.91 -9.93 4.32
N ALA A 84 -3.78 -9.58 3.70
CA ALA A 84 -3.12 -10.43 2.70
C ALA A 84 -2.74 -11.81 3.26
N ILE A 85 -2.30 -11.91 4.52
CA ILE A 85 -2.03 -13.21 5.16
C ILE A 85 -3.30 -14.09 5.21
N VAL A 86 -4.46 -13.49 5.48
CA VAL A 86 -5.74 -14.21 5.54
C VAL A 86 -6.22 -14.61 4.14
N GLU A 87 -6.04 -13.74 3.16
CA GLU A 87 -6.29 -14.05 1.76
C GLU A 87 -5.39 -15.19 1.26
N GLY A 88 -4.12 -15.19 1.65
CA GLY A 88 -3.16 -16.25 1.33
C GLY A 88 -3.52 -17.58 2.00
N LEU A 89 -4.03 -17.54 3.23
CA LEU A 89 -4.61 -18.73 3.88
C LEU A 89 -5.81 -19.25 3.07
N ALA A 90 -6.71 -18.37 2.61
CA ALA A 90 -7.85 -18.77 1.79
C ALA A 90 -7.40 -19.42 0.47
N GLN A 91 -6.38 -18.87 -0.18
CA GLN A 91 -5.75 -19.46 -1.38
C GLN A 91 -5.19 -20.86 -1.08
N ARG A 92 -4.48 -21.05 0.03
CA ARG A 92 -3.94 -22.36 0.42
C ARG A 92 -5.02 -23.40 0.73
N ILE A 93 -6.11 -22.99 1.39
CA ILE A 93 -7.26 -23.89 1.62
C ILE A 93 -7.84 -24.36 0.29
N ILE A 94 -8.03 -23.45 -0.67
CA ILE A 94 -8.54 -23.77 -2.00
C ILE A 94 -7.57 -24.64 -2.81
N ALA A 95 -6.26 -24.46 -2.62
CA ALA A 95 -5.22 -25.28 -3.24
C ALA A 95 -5.03 -26.66 -2.56
N ASN A 96 -5.77 -26.95 -1.47
CA ASN A 96 -5.57 -28.11 -0.61
C ASN A 96 -4.16 -28.20 0.03
N ASP A 97 -3.44 -27.09 0.09
CA ASP A 97 -2.13 -26.95 0.76
C ASP A 97 -2.31 -26.59 2.24
N VAL A 98 -3.13 -27.37 2.94
CA VAL A 98 -3.41 -27.22 4.37
C VAL A 98 -3.61 -28.59 5.03
N PRO A 99 -3.40 -28.71 6.35
CA PRO A 99 -3.72 -29.94 7.08
C PRO A 99 -5.20 -30.34 6.92
N GLU A 100 -5.49 -31.64 7.06
CA GLU A 100 -6.86 -32.20 6.99
C GLU A 100 -7.85 -31.44 7.87
N SER A 101 -7.42 -30.97 9.04
CA SER A 101 -8.25 -30.21 9.97
C SER A 101 -8.72 -28.86 9.44
N LEU A 102 -8.15 -28.34 8.35
CA LEU A 102 -8.52 -27.07 7.72
C LEU A 102 -9.01 -27.23 6.27
N LYS A 103 -8.93 -28.44 5.70
CA LYS A 103 -9.47 -28.70 4.37
C LYS A 103 -10.97 -28.42 4.31
N ASN A 104 -11.42 -27.88 3.19
CA ASN A 104 -12.82 -27.53 2.91
C ASN A 104 -13.45 -26.50 3.87
N LYS A 105 -12.68 -25.89 4.78
CA LYS A 105 -13.20 -24.79 5.60
C LYS A 105 -13.41 -23.54 4.76
N ARG A 106 -14.37 -22.72 5.16
CA ARG A 106 -14.63 -21.41 4.56
C ARG A 106 -14.04 -20.32 5.43
N ILE A 107 -13.46 -19.30 4.80
CA ILE A 107 -13.02 -18.09 5.49
C ILE A 107 -13.95 -16.96 5.09
N VAL A 108 -14.59 -16.34 6.07
CA VAL A 108 -15.50 -15.20 5.87
C VAL A 108 -14.96 -13.98 6.62
N ALA A 109 -14.80 -12.87 5.93
CA ALA A 109 -14.37 -11.60 6.51
C ALA A 109 -15.59 -10.79 6.95
N LEU A 110 -15.61 -10.35 8.21
CA LEU A 110 -16.66 -9.50 8.74
C LEU A 110 -16.52 -8.08 8.18
N ASP A 111 -17.60 -7.53 7.64
CA ASP A 111 -17.65 -6.13 7.21
C ASP A 111 -18.40 -5.28 8.26
N LEU A 112 -17.62 -4.51 9.04
CA LEU A 112 -18.18 -3.63 10.06
C LEU A 112 -19.04 -2.50 9.45
N GLY A 113 -18.69 -2.04 8.25
CA GLY A 113 -19.45 -1.02 7.53
C GLY A 113 -20.85 -1.49 7.19
N LEU A 114 -21.00 -2.73 6.70
CA LEU A 114 -22.31 -3.33 6.41
C LEU A 114 -23.13 -3.58 7.68
N LEU A 115 -22.48 -3.87 8.80
CA LEU A 115 -23.18 -4.04 10.08
C LEU A 115 -23.73 -2.72 10.63
N ILE A 116 -22.99 -1.62 10.49
CA ILE A 116 -23.37 -0.28 10.96
C ILE A 116 -24.34 0.42 9.98
N ALA A 117 -24.21 0.14 8.67
CA ALA A 117 -25.03 0.77 7.65
C ALA A 117 -26.53 0.56 7.92
N GLY A 118 -27.26 1.66 8.00
CA GLY A 118 -28.71 1.65 8.21
C GLY A 118 -29.16 1.18 9.60
N THR A 119 -28.29 1.10 10.61
CA THR A 119 -28.73 0.92 12.00
C THR A 119 -29.16 2.26 12.58
N LYS A 120 -30.40 2.36 13.07
CA LYS A 120 -30.89 3.55 13.80
C LYS A 120 -30.57 3.48 15.28
N TYR A 121 -30.41 2.26 15.80
CA TYR A 121 -30.20 1.98 17.22
C TYR A 121 -29.08 0.96 17.40
N ARG A 122 -28.32 1.10 18.50
CA ARG A 122 -27.23 0.17 18.88
C ARG A 122 -27.68 -1.30 18.97
N GLY A 123 -28.91 -1.54 19.43
CA GLY A 123 -29.45 -2.91 19.55
C GLY A 123 -29.55 -3.63 18.21
N GLU A 124 -29.79 -2.92 17.10
CA GLU A 124 -29.87 -3.51 15.76
C GLU A 124 -28.50 -4.04 15.30
N PHE A 125 -27.42 -3.32 15.61
CA PHE A 125 -26.06 -3.78 15.35
C PHE A 125 -25.77 -5.07 16.13
N GLU A 126 -26.08 -5.09 17.43
CA GLU A 126 -25.88 -6.25 18.28
C GLU A 126 -26.69 -7.45 17.77
N ASP A 127 -27.96 -7.26 17.38
CA ASP A 127 -28.79 -8.33 16.81
C ASP A 127 -28.26 -8.88 15.48
N ARG A 128 -27.71 -8.01 14.60
CA ARG A 128 -27.05 -8.43 13.35
C ARG A 128 -25.81 -9.26 13.64
N LEU A 129 -24.93 -8.79 14.52
CA LEU A 129 -23.72 -9.52 14.91
C LEU A 129 -24.05 -10.85 15.58
N LYS A 130 -25.10 -10.88 16.42
CA LYS A 130 -25.59 -12.11 17.05
C LYS A 130 -26.05 -13.12 16.02
N SER A 131 -26.73 -12.66 14.97
CA SER A 131 -27.20 -13.51 13.88
C SER A 131 -26.03 -14.11 13.10
N VAL A 132 -24.99 -13.31 12.81
CA VAL A 132 -23.75 -13.79 12.18
C VAL A 132 -23.06 -14.85 13.04
N ILE A 133 -22.86 -14.58 14.34
CA ILE A 133 -22.22 -15.53 15.26
C ILE A 133 -23.04 -16.83 15.35
N LYS A 134 -24.37 -16.73 15.43
CA LYS A 134 -25.26 -17.88 15.49
C LYS A 134 -25.11 -18.79 14.26
N GLU A 135 -25.11 -18.22 13.06
CA GLU A 135 -24.95 -18.96 11.80
C GLU A 135 -23.57 -19.66 11.71
N ILE A 136 -22.52 -19.03 12.24
CA ILE A 136 -21.17 -19.64 12.30
C ILE A 136 -21.13 -20.81 13.29
N VAL A 137 -21.76 -20.66 14.46
CA VAL A 137 -21.83 -21.72 15.47
C VAL A 137 -22.64 -22.92 14.96
N GLU A 138 -23.74 -22.67 14.25
CA GLU A 138 -24.57 -23.70 13.60
C GLU A 138 -23.82 -24.42 12.46
N SER A 139 -22.76 -23.82 11.92
CA SER A 139 -21.91 -24.42 10.89
C SER A 139 -20.87 -25.42 11.45
N GLU A 140 -20.94 -25.77 12.73
CA GLU A 140 -20.12 -26.80 13.39
C GLU A 140 -18.61 -26.72 13.07
N GLY A 141 -18.08 -25.49 13.08
CA GLY A 141 -16.66 -25.21 12.89
C GLY A 141 -16.18 -25.29 11.43
N GLN A 142 -17.07 -25.41 10.43
CA GLN A 142 -16.72 -25.32 9.00
C GLN A 142 -16.30 -23.91 8.57
N ILE A 143 -16.67 -22.89 9.34
CA ILE A 143 -16.43 -21.48 9.03
C ILE A 143 -15.38 -20.91 9.98
N ILE A 144 -14.43 -20.17 9.42
CA ILE A 144 -13.44 -19.35 10.13
C ILE A 144 -13.79 -17.89 9.89
N LEU A 145 -14.02 -17.14 10.96
CA LEU A 145 -14.34 -15.72 10.89
C LEU A 145 -13.07 -14.88 10.90
N PHE A 146 -12.86 -14.03 9.90
CA PHE A 146 -11.85 -12.98 9.95
C PHE A 146 -12.49 -11.67 10.42
N ILE A 147 -11.87 -11.04 11.43
CA ILE A 147 -12.29 -9.76 11.97
C ILE A 147 -11.09 -8.81 11.85
N ASP A 148 -11.16 -7.91 10.87
CA ASP A 148 -10.21 -6.79 10.83
C ASP A 148 -10.55 -5.79 11.93
N GLU A 149 -9.53 -5.11 12.44
CA GLU A 149 -9.64 -4.17 13.56
C GLU A 149 -10.44 -4.73 14.75
N ILE A 150 -10.13 -5.97 15.19
CA ILE A 150 -10.90 -6.69 16.22
C ILE A 150 -11.06 -5.91 17.54
N HIS A 151 -10.15 -4.98 17.84
CA HIS A 151 -10.23 -4.11 19.00
C HIS A 151 -11.47 -3.19 18.99
N THR A 152 -12.02 -2.85 17.81
CA THR A 152 -13.25 -2.05 17.67
C THR A 152 -14.45 -2.74 18.29
N LEU A 153 -14.50 -4.08 18.22
CA LEU A 153 -15.57 -4.90 18.82
C LEU A 153 -15.36 -5.17 20.32
N VAL A 154 -14.12 -5.08 20.81
CA VAL A 154 -13.71 -5.56 22.14
C VAL A 154 -13.42 -4.41 23.12
N GLY A 155 -13.00 -3.24 22.63
CA GLY A 155 -12.37 -2.18 23.41
C GLY A 155 -13.11 -0.85 23.45
N ALA A 156 -14.24 -0.75 22.76
CA ALA A 156 -14.96 0.49 22.53
C ALA A 156 -15.74 1.03 23.75
N GLY A 157 -15.87 0.29 24.85
CA GLY A 157 -16.69 0.70 26.00
C GLY A 157 -16.17 1.91 26.82
N ALA A 158 -14.98 2.44 26.55
CA ALA A 158 -14.36 3.50 27.37
C ALA A 158 -14.56 4.94 26.84
N ALA A 159 -15.05 5.10 25.61
CA ALA A 159 -15.42 6.40 25.06
C ALA A 159 -16.95 6.46 24.94
N GLU A 160 -17.57 7.54 25.41
CA GLU A 160 -19.02 7.77 25.30
C GLU A 160 -19.45 7.66 23.83
N GLY A 161 -19.96 6.50 23.42
CA GLY A 161 -20.53 6.26 22.09
C GLY A 161 -20.02 5.02 21.34
N ALA A 162 -18.95 4.36 21.77
CA ALA A 162 -18.44 3.22 21.01
C ALA A 162 -19.02 1.85 21.49
N MET A 163 -19.23 0.95 20.53
CA MET A 163 -20.00 -0.29 20.67
C MET A 163 -19.15 -1.43 21.25
N ASP A 164 -19.40 -1.85 22.50
CA ASP A 164 -18.73 -3.01 23.10
C ASP A 164 -19.55 -4.29 22.83
N ALA A 165 -19.06 -5.11 21.89
CA ALA A 165 -19.62 -6.40 21.52
C ALA A 165 -18.83 -7.59 22.12
N SER A 166 -17.88 -7.33 23.02
CA SER A 166 -17.02 -8.34 23.64
C SER A 166 -17.84 -9.44 24.33
N ASN A 167 -18.93 -9.06 24.98
CA ASN A 167 -19.84 -9.97 25.68
C ASN A 167 -20.57 -10.96 24.75
N MET A 168 -20.66 -10.66 23.45
CA MET A 168 -21.31 -11.52 22.47
C MET A 168 -20.34 -12.58 21.93
N LEU A 169 -19.07 -12.21 21.76
CA LEU A 169 -18.02 -13.10 21.23
C LEU A 169 -17.49 -14.05 22.30
N LYS A 170 -17.33 -13.57 23.54
CA LYS A 170 -16.73 -14.32 24.66
C LYS A 170 -17.37 -15.70 24.88
N PRO A 171 -18.70 -15.89 24.93
CA PRO A 171 -19.28 -17.21 25.16
C PRO A 171 -18.96 -18.21 24.05
N ALA A 172 -19.01 -17.79 22.79
CA ALA A 172 -18.74 -18.66 21.64
C ALA A 172 -17.24 -19.03 21.55
N LEU A 173 -16.35 -18.07 21.82
CA LEU A 173 -14.90 -18.31 21.93
C LEU A 173 -14.55 -19.18 23.15
N ALA A 174 -15.28 -19.03 24.26
CA ALA A 174 -15.04 -19.78 25.48
C ALA A 174 -15.35 -21.27 25.31
N ARG A 175 -16.46 -21.59 24.63
CA ARG A 175 -16.89 -22.96 24.31
C ARG A 175 -16.09 -23.60 23.17
N GLY A 176 -15.47 -22.79 22.32
CA GLY A 176 -14.71 -23.26 21.16
C GLY A 176 -15.58 -23.46 19.90
N ASP A 177 -16.83 -23.02 19.95
CA ASP A 177 -17.79 -23.08 18.84
C ASP A 177 -17.44 -22.08 17.73
N LEU A 178 -16.78 -20.97 18.09
CA LEU A 178 -16.31 -19.94 17.16
C LEU A 178 -14.79 -20.04 16.97
N ARG A 179 -14.37 -20.20 15.72
CA ARG A 179 -12.97 -20.00 15.30
C ARG A 179 -12.85 -18.69 14.55
N CYS A 180 -11.89 -17.85 14.96
CA CYS A 180 -11.65 -16.59 14.28
C CYS A 180 -10.15 -16.25 14.14
N ILE A 181 -9.88 -15.38 13.19
CA ILE A 181 -8.61 -14.69 12.99
C ILE A 181 -8.90 -13.21 13.25
N GLY A 182 -8.23 -12.62 14.24
CA GLY A 182 -8.32 -11.18 14.50
C GLY A 182 -7.13 -10.43 13.90
N ALA A 183 -7.31 -9.20 13.43
CA ALA A 183 -6.21 -8.30 13.09
C ALA A 183 -6.31 -6.99 13.88
N THR A 184 -5.18 -6.48 14.39
CA THR A 184 -5.13 -5.24 15.20
C THR A 184 -3.69 -4.72 15.28
N THR A 185 -3.47 -3.54 15.86
CA THR A 185 -2.13 -3.03 16.17
C THR A 185 -1.61 -3.56 17.51
N LEU A 186 -0.30 -3.45 17.76
CA LEU A 186 0.29 -3.90 19.02
C LEU A 186 -0.27 -3.15 20.24
N ASN A 187 -0.48 -1.84 20.09
CA ASN A 187 -0.98 -0.98 21.15
C ASN A 187 -2.42 -1.36 21.54
N GLU A 188 -3.28 -1.58 20.56
CA GLU A 188 -4.66 -2.02 20.78
C GLU A 188 -4.72 -3.42 21.38
N TYR A 189 -3.89 -4.36 20.90
CA TYR A 189 -3.84 -5.71 21.44
C TYR A 189 -3.52 -5.69 22.93
N ARG A 190 -2.47 -4.95 23.33
CA ARG A 190 -2.09 -4.78 24.73
C ARG A 190 -3.19 -4.14 25.56
N LYS A 191 -3.85 -3.12 25.02
CA LYS A 191 -4.88 -2.35 25.73
C LYS A 191 -6.18 -3.15 25.94
N TYR A 192 -6.62 -3.91 24.94
CA TYR A 192 -7.97 -4.46 24.91
C TYR A 192 -8.05 -5.99 24.96
N ILE A 193 -7.05 -6.72 24.44
CA ILE A 193 -7.07 -8.18 24.39
C ILE A 193 -6.23 -8.79 25.49
N GLU A 194 -5.01 -8.30 25.68
CA GLU A 194 -4.06 -8.83 26.68
C GLU A 194 -4.51 -8.57 28.12
N LYS A 195 -5.15 -7.42 28.37
CA LYS A 195 -5.74 -7.09 29.68
C LYS A 195 -6.96 -7.94 30.03
N ASP A 196 -7.65 -8.53 29.04
CA ASP A 196 -8.82 -9.39 29.26
C ASP A 196 -8.44 -10.88 29.34
N LYS A 197 -8.42 -11.42 30.56
CA LYS A 197 -8.06 -12.83 30.84
C LYS A 197 -8.94 -13.86 30.12
N ALA A 198 -10.15 -13.52 29.66
CA ALA A 198 -10.98 -14.43 28.89
C ALA A 198 -10.50 -14.51 27.44
N LEU A 199 -10.17 -13.37 26.83
CA LEU A 199 -9.71 -13.27 25.44
C LEU A 199 -8.24 -13.70 25.29
N GLU A 200 -7.37 -13.30 26.21
CA GLU A 200 -5.94 -13.66 26.23
C GLU A 200 -5.72 -15.20 26.26
N ARG A 201 -6.66 -15.94 26.84
CA ARG A 201 -6.65 -17.42 26.87
C ARG A 201 -7.17 -18.07 25.59
N ARG A 202 -7.75 -17.30 24.67
CA ARG A 202 -8.34 -17.77 23.41
C ARG A 202 -7.56 -17.32 22.19
N PHE A 203 -6.90 -16.17 22.26
CA PHE A 203 -6.05 -15.66 21.21
C PHE A 203 -4.58 -16.05 21.39
N GLN A 204 -3.91 -16.27 20.26
CA GLN A 204 -2.47 -16.41 20.18
C GLN A 204 -1.92 -15.26 19.33
N PRO A 205 -1.03 -14.41 19.87
CA PRO A 205 -0.40 -13.36 19.07
C PRO A 205 0.48 -13.95 17.97
N VAL A 206 0.36 -13.37 16.78
CA VAL A 206 1.17 -13.60 15.58
C VAL A 206 1.64 -12.23 15.10
N LEU A 207 2.93 -11.93 15.31
CA LEU A 207 3.52 -10.66 14.91
C LEU A 207 3.69 -10.62 13.38
N VAL A 208 3.29 -9.52 12.77
CA VAL A 208 3.44 -9.24 11.35
C VAL A 208 4.26 -7.96 11.21
N SER A 209 5.51 -8.09 10.78
CA SER A 209 6.41 -6.97 10.56
C SER A 209 6.20 -6.33 9.20
N GLU A 210 6.50 -5.04 9.12
CA GLU A 210 6.71 -4.34 7.85
C GLU A 210 7.80 -5.08 7.05
N PRO A 211 7.58 -5.38 5.76
CA PRO A 211 8.61 -5.97 4.91
C PRO A 211 9.71 -4.96 4.61
N ASP A 212 10.91 -5.45 4.36
CA ASP A 212 12.00 -4.58 3.92
C ASP A 212 11.79 -4.08 2.46
N VAL A 213 12.68 -3.22 1.98
CA VAL A 213 12.60 -2.66 0.62
C VAL A 213 12.70 -3.76 -0.45
N ASN A 214 13.56 -4.77 -0.26
CA ASN A 214 13.77 -5.86 -1.23
C ASN A 214 12.59 -6.84 -1.25
N GLU A 215 12.04 -7.17 -0.08
CA GLU A 215 10.81 -7.94 0.09
C GLU A 215 9.65 -7.20 -0.56
N THR A 216 9.54 -5.89 -0.35
CA THR A 216 8.53 -5.05 -1.01
C THR A 216 8.67 -5.09 -2.53
N ILE A 217 9.88 -4.96 -3.08
CA ILE A 217 10.10 -5.08 -4.53
C ILE A 217 9.63 -6.45 -5.04
N THR A 218 9.88 -7.51 -4.27
CA THR A 218 9.44 -8.87 -4.61
C THR A 218 7.92 -8.99 -4.58
N ILE A 219 7.26 -8.38 -3.60
CA ILE A 219 5.79 -8.28 -3.52
C ILE A 219 5.25 -7.52 -4.74
N LEU A 220 5.81 -6.34 -5.05
CA LEU A 220 5.42 -5.53 -6.20
C LEU A 220 5.56 -6.28 -7.52
N ARG A 221 6.66 -7.04 -7.70
CA ARG A 221 6.86 -7.89 -8.89
C ARG A 221 5.81 -8.97 -9.01
N GLY A 222 5.37 -9.57 -7.91
CA GLY A 222 4.37 -10.63 -7.94
C GLY A 222 2.94 -10.13 -8.20
N ILE A 223 2.61 -8.90 -7.81
CA ILE A 223 1.29 -8.30 -8.10
C ILE A 223 1.27 -7.49 -9.41
N LYS A 224 2.45 -7.18 -9.98
CA LYS A 224 2.64 -6.36 -11.18
C LYS A 224 1.66 -6.68 -12.30
N ASP A 225 1.56 -7.95 -12.70
CA ASP A 225 0.77 -8.36 -13.85
C ASP A 225 -0.72 -8.03 -13.68
N LYS A 226 -1.23 -8.11 -12.44
CA LYS A 226 -2.62 -7.75 -12.16
C LYS A 226 -2.88 -6.26 -12.31
N TYR A 227 -1.98 -5.40 -11.83
CA TYR A 227 -2.09 -3.95 -12.00
C TYR A 227 -1.93 -3.54 -13.47
N GLU A 228 -1.02 -4.17 -14.21
CA GLU A 228 -0.87 -3.96 -15.65
C GLU A 228 -2.15 -4.31 -16.41
N ILE A 229 -2.80 -5.43 -16.08
CA ILE A 229 -4.06 -5.85 -16.70
C ILE A 229 -5.20 -4.90 -16.32
N PHE A 230 -5.32 -4.56 -15.04
CA PHE A 230 -6.41 -3.72 -14.52
C PHE A 230 -6.40 -2.32 -15.15
N HIS A 231 -5.25 -1.65 -15.17
CA HIS A 231 -5.11 -0.32 -15.76
C HIS A 231 -4.88 -0.36 -17.28
N GLY A 232 -4.46 -1.49 -17.82
CA GLY A 232 -4.09 -1.61 -19.24
C GLY A 232 -2.84 -0.80 -19.59
N VAL A 233 -1.85 -0.78 -18.69
CA VAL A 233 -0.55 -0.10 -18.86
C VAL A 233 0.60 -1.07 -18.59
N LYS A 234 1.81 -0.72 -19.01
CA LYS A 234 3.01 -1.47 -18.65
C LYS A 234 3.68 -0.84 -17.42
N ILE A 235 4.22 -1.64 -16.51
CA ILE A 235 4.96 -1.14 -15.35
C ILE A 235 6.41 -1.62 -15.49
N LEU A 236 7.37 -0.69 -15.51
CA LEU A 236 8.79 -1.06 -15.58
C LEU A 236 9.29 -1.55 -14.23
N ASP A 237 10.32 -2.41 -14.23
CA ASP A 237 10.93 -2.88 -12.99
C ASP A 237 11.56 -1.73 -12.19
N SER A 238 12.13 -0.74 -12.89
CA SER A 238 12.64 0.49 -12.28
C SER A 238 11.55 1.27 -11.52
N ALA A 239 10.31 1.28 -12.01
CA ALA A 239 9.20 1.90 -11.28
C ALA A 239 8.89 1.16 -9.97
N LEU A 240 8.98 -0.17 -9.95
CA LEU A 240 8.78 -0.97 -8.72
C LEU A 240 9.87 -0.68 -7.68
N VAL A 241 11.13 -0.64 -8.14
CA VAL A 241 12.28 -0.29 -7.29
C VAL A 241 12.13 1.13 -6.74
N ALA A 242 11.76 2.09 -7.59
CA ALA A 242 11.53 3.47 -7.19
C ALA A 242 10.37 3.59 -6.20
N ALA A 243 9.24 2.90 -6.43
CA ALA A 243 8.09 2.92 -5.54
C ALA A 243 8.44 2.42 -4.14
N ALA A 244 9.15 1.29 -4.03
CA ALA A 244 9.60 0.77 -2.74
C ALA A 244 10.63 1.70 -2.06
N THR A 245 11.63 2.15 -2.80
CA THR A 245 12.75 2.93 -2.24
C THR A 245 12.32 4.35 -1.84
N LEU A 246 11.61 5.06 -2.72
CA LEU A 246 11.19 6.43 -2.48
C LEU A 246 10.09 6.50 -1.41
N SER A 247 9.15 5.56 -1.38
CA SER A 247 8.12 5.53 -0.32
C SER A 247 8.72 5.17 1.04
N HIS A 248 9.69 4.26 1.10
CA HIS A 248 10.41 3.98 2.33
C HIS A 248 11.16 5.21 2.86
N ARG A 249 11.78 5.97 1.95
CA ARG A 249 12.63 7.12 2.30
C ARG A 249 11.85 8.38 2.66
N TYR A 250 10.76 8.68 1.94
CA TYR A 250 10.09 9.99 2.03
C TYR A 250 8.68 9.95 2.63
N ILE A 251 8.04 8.77 2.73
CA ILE A 251 6.70 8.61 3.29
C ILE A 251 6.84 7.81 4.59
N THR A 252 7.10 8.49 5.71
CA THR A 252 7.46 7.87 7.00
C THR A 252 6.26 7.58 7.91
N ASP A 253 5.11 8.18 7.63
CA ASP A 253 3.86 8.05 8.38
C ASP A 253 3.02 6.82 7.97
N ARG A 254 3.39 6.18 6.86
CA ARG A 254 2.78 4.94 6.34
C ARG A 254 3.81 3.82 6.26
N PHE A 255 3.33 2.58 6.21
CA PHE A 255 4.15 1.37 6.22
C PHE A 255 4.16 0.67 4.85
N LEU A 256 5.26 0.00 4.54
CA LEU A 256 5.34 -0.95 3.43
C LEU A 256 4.49 -2.21 3.73
N PRO A 257 4.01 -2.92 2.70
CA PRO A 257 4.11 -2.59 1.28
C PRO A 257 3.03 -1.61 0.78
N ASP A 258 2.02 -1.27 1.60
CA ASP A 258 0.84 -0.48 1.22
C ASP A 258 1.18 0.83 0.49
N LYS A 259 2.03 1.68 1.08
CA LYS A 259 2.41 2.95 0.45
C LYS A 259 3.10 2.79 -0.91
N ALA A 260 3.81 1.68 -1.14
CA ALA A 260 4.47 1.43 -2.42
C ALA A 260 3.48 0.92 -3.47
N ILE A 261 2.52 0.09 -3.06
CA ILE A 261 1.43 -0.38 -3.91
C ILE A 261 0.57 0.80 -4.37
N ASP A 262 0.24 1.72 -3.45
CA ASP A 262 -0.54 2.93 -3.72
C ASP A 262 0.15 3.85 -4.74
N LEU A 263 1.48 4.01 -4.65
CA LEU A 263 2.25 4.75 -5.67
C LEU A 263 2.18 4.10 -7.06
N ILE A 264 2.27 2.77 -7.14
CA ILE A 264 2.15 2.04 -8.41
C ILE A 264 0.74 2.20 -8.99
N ASP A 265 -0.29 2.11 -8.14
CA ASP A 265 -1.68 2.24 -8.54
C ASP A 265 -1.99 3.66 -9.05
N GLU A 266 -1.57 4.70 -8.33
CA GLU A 266 -1.75 6.09 -8.76
C GLU A 266 -0.99 6.37 -10.07
N ALA A 267 0.23 5.85 -10.21
CA ALA A 267 1.02 6.01 -11.43
C ALA A 267 0.39 5.33 -12.64
N ALA A 268 -0.09 4.11 -12.46
CA ALA A 268 -0.76 3.35 -13.51
C ALA A 268 -2.08 4.01 -13.93
N SER A 269 -2.88 4.44 -12.96
CA SER A 269 -4.14 5.18 -13.19
C SER A 269 -3.91 6.50 -13.91
N ARG A 270 -2.91 7.28 -13.48
CA ARG A 270 -2.55 8.55 -14.13
C ARG A 270 -2.12 8.34 -15.58
N LEU A 271 -1.27 7.35 -15.82
CA LEU A 271 -0.82 7.02 -17.16
C LEU A 271 -1.98 6.57 -18.05
N ARG A 272 -2.92 5.80 -17.48
CA ARG A 272 -4.13 5.39 -18.19
C ARG A 272 -4.95 6.58 -18.67
N ILE A 273 -5.17 7.56 -17.81
CA ILE A 273 -5.88 8.80 -18.16
C ILE A 273 -5.15 9.54 -19.30
N GLN A 274 -3.81 9.58 -19.28
CA GLN A 274 -3.02 10.20 -20.34
C GLN A 274 -3.14 9.45 -21.68
N ILE A 275 -3.20 8.12 -21.67
CA ILE A 275 -3.39 7.29 -22.87
C ILE A 275 -4.75 7.55 -23.52
N ASP A 276 -5.80 7.67 -22.70
CA ASP A 276 -7.15 7.91 -23.19
C ASP A 276 -7.33 9.37 -23.66
N SER A 277 -6.49 10.29 -23.18
CA SER A 277 -6.51 11.71 -23.55
C SER A 277 -5.93 12.00 -24.94
N VAL A 278 -6.19 13.21 -25.44
CA VAL A 278 -5.57 13.77 -26.64
C VAL A 278 -4.15 14.22 -26.28
N PRO A 279 -3.11 13.81 -27.04
CA PRO A 279 -1.74 14.29 -26.83
C PRO A 279 -1.65 15.82 -26.90
N GLU A 280 -0.75 16.41 -26.12
CA GLU A 280 -0.59 17.87 -26.01
C GLU A 280 -0.32 18.53 -27.37
N ASP A 281 0.59 17.95 -28.18
CA ASP A 281 0.88 18.40 -29.54
C ASP A 281 -0.37 18.46 -30.45
N LEU A 282 -1.29 17.50 -30.27
CA LEU A 282 -2.52 17.44 -31.06
C LEU A 282 -3.58 18.43 -30.56
N ASP A 283 -3.69 18.60 -29.23
CA ASP A 283 -4.57 19.60 -28.62
C ASP A 283 -4.14 21.03 -28.98
N GLU A 284 -2.83 21.32 -29.02
CA GLU A 284 -2.30 22.61 -29.48
C GLU A 284 -2.68 22.90 -30.94
N ILE A 285 -2.50 21.92 -31.83
CA ILE A 285 -2.89 22.05 -33.24
C ILE A 285 -4.41 22.26 -33.37
N GLU A 286 -5.23 21.53 -32.62
CA GLU A 286 -6.69 21.67 -32.66
C GLU A 286 -7.17 23.04 -32.17
N ARG A 287 -6.58 23.55 -31.09
CA ARG A 287 -6.84 24.91 -30.60
C ARG A 287 -6.45 25.95 -31.63
N ARG A 288 -5.29 25.78 -32.28
CA ARG A 288 -4.82 26.71 -33.32
C ARG A 288 -5.72 26.70 -34.55
N ILE A 289 -6.15 25.52 -35.01
CA ILE A 289 -7.13 25.38 -36.10
C ILE A 289 -8.42 26.11 -35.74
N THR A 290 -8.92 25.94 -34.52
CA THR A 290 -10.17 26.58 -34.09
C THR A 290 -10.04 28.11 -34.08
N GLN A 291 -8.92 28.65 -33.60
CA GLN A 291 -8.63 30.08 -33.65
C GLN A 291 -8.63 30.63 -35.09
N LEU A 292 -7.92 29.95 -36.00
CA LEU A 292 -7.83 30.35 -37.40
C LEU A 292 -9.16 30.19 -38.14
N GLU A 293 -10.00 29.21 -37.79
CA GLU A 293 -11.34 29.07 -38.35
C GLU A 293 -12.26 30.23 -37.95
N ILE A 294 -12.17 30.69 -36.70
CA ILE A 294 -12.87 31.89 -36.23
C ILE A 294 -12.35 33.15 -36.94
N GLU A 295 -11.03 33.31 -37.05
CA GLU A 295 -10.40 34.44 -37.77
C GLU A 295 -10.85 34.45 -39.25
N ARG A 296 -10.82 33.30 -39.92
CA ARG A 296 -11.29 33.13 -41.30
C ARG A 296 -12.75 33.58 -41.45
N GLU A 297 -13.63 33.20 -40.53
CA GLU A 297 -15.05 33.55 -40.60
C GLU A 297 -15.31 35.04 -40.35
N GLY A 298 -14.48 35.69 -39.52
CA GLY A 298 -14.47 37.15 -39.37
C GLY A 298 -14.00 37.85 -40.65
N LEU A 299 -12.85 37.44 -41.20
CA LEU A 299 -12.24 38.03 -42.39
C LEU A 299 -13.09 37.87 -43.66
N LYS A 300 -13.90 36.81 -43.77
CA LYS A 300 -14.87 36.67 -44.88
C LYS A 300 -15.86 37.83 -44.97
N LYS A 301 -16.20 38.46 -43.84
CA LYS A 301 -17.11 39.61 -43.81
C LYS A 301 -16.42 40.92 -44.23
N GLU A 302 -15.10 40.97 -44.20
CA GLU A 302 -14.27 42.14 -44.54
C GLU A 302 -13.59 42.03 -45.92
N ALA A 303 -14.05 41.08 -46.75
CA ALA A 303 -13.43 40.69 -48.03
C ALA A 303 -13.42 41.77 -49.13
N GLU A 304 -14.00 42.94 -48.87
CA GLU A 304 -14.02 44.09 -49.78
C GLU A 304 -12.72 44.91 -49.75
N HIS A 305 -11.90 44.80 -48.69
CA HIS A 305 -10.61 45.48 -48.57
C HIS A 305 -9.44 44.60 -49.03
N SER A 306 -8.51 45.18 -49.81
CA SER A 306 -7.31 44.48 -50.34
C SER A 306 -6.53 43.73 -49.25
N PHE A 307 -6.38 44.36 -48.07
CA PHE A 307 -5.68 43.80 -46.92
C PHE A 307 -6.38 42.59 -46.29
N GLY A 308 -7.73 42.58 -46.27
CA GLY A 308 -8.54 41.47 -45.77
C GLY A 308 -8.43 40.23 -46.67
N LYS A 309 -8.32 40.41 -47.99
CA LYS A 309 -8.08 39.31 -48.95
C LYS A 309 -6.72 38.64 -48.78
N GLU A 310 -5.67 39.44 -48.57
CA GLU A 310 -4.31 38.91 -48.42
C GLU A 310 -4.16 38.13 -47.11
N ARG A 311 -4.72 38.66 -46.00
CA ARG A 311 -4.76 37.96 -44.72
C ARG A 311 -5.63 36.69 -44.77
N LEU A 312 -6.79 36.72 -45.42
CA LEU A 312 -7.66 35.56 -45.58
C LEU A 312 -6.93 34.42 -46.32
N SER A 313 -6.21 34.71 -47.41
CA SER A 313 -5.41 33.73 -48.15
C SER A 313 -4.30 33.12 -47.29
N ALA A 314 -3.63 33.93 -46.45
CA ALA A 314 -2.62 33.43 -45.52
C ALA A 314 -3.21 32.49 -44.46
N VAL A 315 -4.35 32.87 -43.86
CA VAL A 315 -5.07 32.06 -42.86
C VAL A 315 -5.58 30.74 -43.48
N GLU A 316 -6.06 30.76 -44.73
CA GLU A 316 -6.50 29.55 -45.43
C GLU A 316 -5.33 28.58 -45.72
N ARG A 317 -4.15 29.10 -46.05
CA ARG A 317 -2.93 28.27 -46.19
C ARG A 317 -2.51 27.66 -44.85
N GLU A 318 -2.42 28.47 -43.80
CA GLU A 318 -2.05 27.99 -42.46
C GLU A 318 -3.05 26.94 -41.94
N LEU A 319 -4.35 27.13 -42.21
CA LEU A 319 -5.39 26.14 -41.92
C LEU A 319 -5.22 24.83 -42.70
N ALA A 320 -4.85 24.88 -43.97
CA ALA A 320 -4.63 23.70 -44.78
C ALA A 320 -3.45 22.88 -44.23
N ASP A 321 -2.34 23.55 -43.94
CA ASP A 321 -1.12 22.94 -43.40
C ASP A 321 -1.39 22.29 -42.02
N LEU A 322 -2.06 22.99 -41.11
CA LEU A 322 -2.40 22.46 -39.79
C LEU A 322 -3.41 21.31 -39.86
N LYS A 323 -4.38 21.36 -40.78
CA LYS A 323 -5.33 20.25 -40.96
C LYS A 323 -4.66 18.99 -41.50
N GLU A 324 -3.68 19.14 -42.39
CA GLU A 324 -2.86 18.03 -42.87
C GLU A 324 -2.01 17.44 -41.74
N GLN A 325 -1.32 18.27 -40.95
CA GLN A 325 -0.56 17.84 -39.78
C GLN A 325 -1.44 17.11 -38.75
N ARG A 326 -2.62 17.67 -38.43
CA ARG A 326 -3.61 17.04 -37.54
C ARG A 326 -4.05 15.68 -38.05
N SER A 327 -4.34 15.57 -39.35
CA SER A 327 -4.76 14.31 -39.98
C SER A 327 -3.67 13.24 -39.85
N ALA A 328 -2.42 13.60 -40.17
CA ALA A 328 -1.28 12.70 -40.04
C ALA A 328 -1.07 12.21 -38.60
N LEU A 329 -1.16 13.12 -37.61
CA LEU A 329 -1.04 12.78 -36.19
C LEU A 329 -2.20 11.91 -35.71
N ASN A 330 -3.44 12.19 -36.13
CA ASN A 330 -4.60 11.38 -35.76
C ASN A 330 -4.52 9.95 -36.30
N ILE A 331 -4.13 9.77 -37.57
CA ILE A 331 -3.95 8.44 -38.16
C ILE A 331 -2.91 7.64 -37.37
N ARG A 332 -1.80 8.30 -37.02
CA ARG A 332 -0.73 7.69 -36.25
C ARG A 332 -1.16 7.32 -34.83
N LEU A 333 -1.86 8.23 -34.14
CA LEU A 333 -2.40 8.00 -32.80
C LEU A 333 -3.39 6.84 -32.79
N GLN A 334 -4.29 6.78 -33.78
CA GLN A 334 -5.28 5.72 -33.90
C GLN A 334 -4.62 4.35 -34.16
N GLY A 335 -3.61 4.30 -35.03
CA GLY A 335 -2.81 3.09 -35.25
C GLY A 335 -2.09 2.60 -33.98
N GLN A 336 -1.54 3.52 -33.17
CA GLN A 336 -0.91 3.18 -31.89
C GLN A 336 -1.96 2.67 -30.88
N LYS A 337 -3.09 3.37 -30.71
CA LYS A 337 -4.18 2.97 -29.80
C LYS A 337 -4.74 1.58 -30.15
N GLU A 338 -4.93 1.27 -31.43
CA GLU A 338 -5.41 -0.05 -31.85
C GLU A 338 -4.49 -1.21 -31.43
N ILE A 339 -3.16 -1.02 -31.52
CA ILE A 339 -2.20 -2.04 -31.11
C ILE A 339 -2.25 -2.23 -29.60
N ILE A 340 -2.29 -1.14 -28.83
CA ILE A 340 -2.38 -1.18 -27.36
C ILE A 340 -3.65 -1.93 -26.91
N VAL A 341 -4.81 -1.63 -27.52
CA VAL A 341 -6.07 -2.32 -27.23
C VAL A 341 -5.99 -3.82 -27.57
N LYS A 342 -5.36 -4.19 -28.68
CA LYS A 342 -5.16 -5.62 -29.04
C LYS A 342 -4.29 -6.34 -28.01
N ILE A 343 -3.17 -5.74 -27.60
CA ILE A 343 -2.29 -6.30 -26.56
C ILE A 343 -3.07 -6.52 -25.26
N ARG A 344 -3.86 -5.52 -24.84
CA ARG A 344 -4.69 -5.62 -23.64
C ARG A 344 -5.67 -6.80 -23.71
N ASN A 345 -6.47 -6.87 -24.78
CA ASN A 345 -7.46 -7.95 -24.94
C ASN A 345 -6.79 -9.35 -24.91
N LYS A 346 -5.58 -9.46 -25.47
CA LYS A 346 -4.80 -10.70 -25.46
C LYS A 346 -4.24 -11.03 -24.06
N LYS A 347 -3.83 -10.03 -23.29
CA LYS A 347 -3.46 -10.22 -21.87
C LYS A 347 -4.67 -10.65 -21.01
N GLU A 348 -5.84 -10.06 -21.24
CA GLU A 348 -7.08 -10.48 -20.55
C GLU A 348 -7.49 -11.91 -20.91
N GLU A 349 -7.29 -12.32 -22.18
CA GLU A 349 -7.52 -13.71 -22.62
C GLU A 349 -6.52 -14.68 -21.97
N LEU A 350 -5.25 -14.29 -21.86
CA LEU A 350 -4.22 -15.08 -21.16
C LEU A 350 -4.58 -15.28 -19.68
N ASP A 351 -5.08 -14.25 -19.00
CA ASP A 351 -5.48 -14.36 -17.59
C ASP A 351 -6.68 -15.30 -17.40
N LYS A 352 -7.67 -15.25 -18.31
CA LYS A 352 -8.78 -16.21 -18.33
C LYS A 352 -8.30 -17.65 -18.53
N LEU A 353 -7.29 -17.87 -19.38
CA LEU A 353 -6.70 -19.19 -19.56
C LEU A 353 -5.88 -19.65 -18.35
N ASN A 354 -5.19 -18.75 -17.65
CA ASN A 354 -4.52 -19.07 -16.38
C ASN A 354 -5.54 -19.57 -15.35
N LEU A 355 -6.67 -18.87 -15.24
CA LEU A 355 -7.81 -19.22 -14.40
C LEU A 355 -8.40 -20.59 -14.75
N GLU A 356 -8.63 -20.84 -16.04
CA GLU A 356 -9.16 -22.11 -16.52
C GLU A 356 -8.19 -23.27 -16.27
N GLU A 357 -6.89 -23.07 -16.54
CA GLU A 357 -5.85 -24.06 -16.27
C GLU A 357 -5.83 -24.45 -14.79
N GLN A 358 -5.77 -23.49 -13.87
CA GLN A 358 -5.78 -23.75 -12.43
C GLN A 358 -7.06 -24.48 -11.98
N LYS A 359 -8.20 -24.19 -12.62
CA LYS A 359 -9.45 -24.91 -12.37
C LYS A 359 -9.37 -26.36 -12.86
N MET A 360 -8.85 -26.60 -14.06
CA MET A 360 -8.74 -27.96 -14.62
C MET A 360 -7.70 -28.81 -13.89
N GLU A 361 -6.58 -28.21 -13.47
CA GLU A 361 -5.54 -28.86 -12.66
C GLU A 361 -6.12 -29.33 -11.32
N ARG A 362 -6.94 -28.51 -10.67
CA ARG A 362 -7.68 -28.89 -9.45
C ARG A 362 -8.70 -30.00 -9.68
N LEU A 363 -9.36 -30.03 -10.84
CA LEU A 363 -10.32 -31.09 -11.21
C LEU A 363 -9.62 -32.38 -11.66
N GLY A 364 -8.29 -32.38 -11.82
CA GLY A 364 -7.52 -33.52 -12.31
C GLY A 364 -7.63 -33.76 -13.83
N ASP A 365 -8.18 -32.81 -14.58
CA ASP A 365 -8.26 -32.88 -16.05
C ASP A 365 -6.92 -32.47 -16.68
N LEU A 366 -5.93 -33.38 -16.58
CA LEU A 366 -4.58 -33.15 -17.08
C LEU A 366 -4.53 -32.98 -18.61
N GLY A 367 -5.52 -33.50 -19.34
CA GLY A 367 -5.64 -33.34 -20.79
C GLY A 367 -5.88 -31.89 -21.17
N LYS A 368 -6.87 -31.24 -20.54
CA LYS A 368 -7.12 -29.80 -20.75
C LYS A 368 -6.00 -28.93 -20.24
N VAL A 369 -5.36 -29.29 -19.11
CA VAL A 369 -4.18 -28.56 -18.61
C VAL A 369 -3.07 -28.56 -19.67
N ALA A 370 -2.77 -29.71 -20.28
CA ALA A 370 -1.77 -29.80 -21.34
C ALA A 370 -2.14 -28.98 -22.59
N GLU A 371 -3.42 -29.01 -23.01
CA GLU A 371 -3.93 -28.21 -24.13
C GLU A 371 -3.73 -26.70 -23.88
N ILE A 372 -4.04 -26.24 -22.67
CA ILE A 372 -3.90 -24.83 -22.31
C ILE A 372 -2.42 -24.46 -22.16
N ARG A 373 -1.66 -25.22 -21.36
CA ARG A 373 -0.26 -24.94 -20.99
C ARG A 373 0.69 -24.98 -22.18
N TYR A 374 0.54 -25.96 -23.07
CA TYR A 374 1.46 -26.19 -24.18
C TYR A 374 0.87 -25.82 -25.55
N GLY A 375 -0.44 -25.62 -25.65
CA GLY A 375 -1.10 -25.20 -26.89
C GLY A 375 -1.49 -23.71 -26.88
N LYS A 376 -2.54 -23.36 -26.14
CA LYS A 376 -3.16 -22.03 -26.22
C LYS A 376 -2.28 -20.90 -25.64
N LYS A 377 -1.68 -21.09 -24.45
CA LYS A 377 -0.88 -20.05 -23.80
C LYS A 377 0.37 -19.66 -24.60
N PRO A 378 1.20 -20.58 -25.14
CA PRO A 378 2.36 -20.21 -25.93
C PRO A 378 1.99 -19.42 -27.19
N LEU A 379 0.88 -19.75 -27.85
CA LEU A 379 0.38 -19.00 -29.01
C LEU A 379 0.03 -17.56 -28.63
N LEU A 380 -0.72 -17.38 -27.53
CA LEU A 380 -1.09 -16.06 -27.02
C LEU A 380 0.13 -15.22 -26.60
N LEU A 381 1.08 -15.82 -25.89
CA LEU A 381 2.33 -15.14 -25.51
C LEU A 381 3.13 -14.69 -26.74
N LYS A 382 3.16 -15.52 -27.78
CA LYS A 382 3.80 -15.18 -29.05
C LYS A 382 3.10 -14.02 -29.75
N GLU A 383 1.77 -14.03 -29.82
CA GLU A 383 0.98 -12.92 -30.39
C GLU A 383 1.20 -11.61 -29.62
N ILE A 384 1.24 -11.66 -28.28
CA ILE A 384 1.54 -10.50 -27.43
C ILE A 384 2.94 -9.95 -27.69
N ASP A 385 3.95 -10.82 -27.81
CA ASP A 385 5.33 -10.44 -28.10
C ASP A 385 5.45 -9.81 -29.50
N GLU A 386 4.80 -10.38 -30.52
CA GLU A 386 4.77 -9.84 -31.88
C GLU A 386 4.14 -8.44 -31.93
N LEU A 387 3.00 -8.24 -31.26
CA LEU A 387 2.35 -6.93 -31.16
C LEU A 387 3.21 -5.92 -30.39
N SER A 388 3.86 -6.35 -29.32
CA SER A 388 4.76 -5.51 -28.52
C SER A 388 5.97 -5.05 -29.34
N LYS A 389 6.58 -5.95 -30.11
CA LYS A 389 7.68 -5.62 -31.03
C LYS A 389 7.27 -4.66 -32.14
N LYS A 390 6.06 -4.85 -32.69
CA LYS A 390 5.49 -3.94 -33.70
C LYS A 390 5.27 -2.54 -33.13
N LEU A 391 4.83 -2.44 -31.88
CA LEU A 391 4.69 -1.15 -31.20
C LEU A 391 6.04 -0.50 -30.94
N GLU A 392 7.04 -1.29 -30.55
CA GLU A 392 8.42 -0.81 -30.34
C GLU A 392 9.10 -0.34 -31.63
N SER A 393 8.83 -0.98 -32.78
CA SER A 393 9.35 -0.52 -34.07
C SER A 393 8.72 0.82 -34.49
N ILE A 394 7.39 0.95 -34.32
CA ILE A 394 6.68 2.22 -34.57
C ILE A 394 7.24 3.33 -33.67
N ARG A 395 7.53 3.01 -32.41
CA ARG A 395 8.20 3.94 -31.47
C ARG A 395 9.54 4.43 -32.00
N LYS A 396 10.40 3.54 -32.53
CA LYS A 396 11.74 3.89 -33.00
C LYS A 396 11.71 4.73 -34.29
N GLU A 397 10.80 4.43 -35.20
CA GLU A 397 10.72 5.12 -36.50
C GLU A 397 10.06 6.49 -36.40
N GLN A 398 9.03 6.61 -35.56
CA GLN A 398 8.17 7.79 -35.59
C GLN A 398 8.20 8.57 -34.25
N GLY A 399 8.53 7.92 -33.13
CA GLY A 399 8.33 8.41 -31.76
C GLY A 399 7.04 7.87 -31.12
N LEU A 400 6.87 8.03 -29.80
CA LEU A 400 5.59 7.76 -29.12
C LEU A 400 4.82 9.06 -28.98
N LEU A 401 3.56 9.07 -29.44
CA LEU A 401 2.63 10.17 -29.13
C LEU A 401 2.02 10.01 -27.74
N VAL A 402 2.15 8.82 -27.15
CA VAL A 402 1.53 8.43 -25.89
C VAL A 402 2.52 7.62 -25.07
N LYS A 403 2.73 7.96 -23.79
CA LYS A 403 3.51 7.13 -22.87
C LYS A 403 2.68 5.89 -22.49
N GLU A 404 3.25 4.70 -22.60
CA GLU A 404 2.54 3.42 -22.32
C GLU A 404 3.04 2.69 -21.07
N SER A 405 4.20 3.11 -20.55
CA SER A 405 4.86 2.46 -19.44
C SER A 405 5.09 3.43 -18.27
N VAL A 406 4.78 2.97 -17.06
CA VAL A 406 5.15 3.64 -15.82
C VAL A 406 6.64 3.41 -15.56
N ASP A 407 7.37 4.50 -15.36
CA ASP A 407 8.79 4.49 -14.99
C ASP A 407 9.06 5.14 -13.62
N GLU A 408 10.33 5.19 -13.23
CA GLU A 408 10.78 5.81 -11.97
C GLU A 408 10.47 7.31 -11.86
N GLU A 409 10.41 8.02 -13.00
CA GLU A 409 10.10 9.46 -13.02
C GLU A 409 8.62 9.70 -12.71
N ASP A 410 7.73 8.83 -13.19
CA ASP A 410 6.30 8.89 -12.86
C ASP A 410 6.07 8.70 -11.36
N ILE A 411 6.76 7.74 -10.75
CA ILE A 411 6.72 7.51 -9.31
C ILE A 411 7.25 8.74 -8.57
N ALA A 412 8.42 9.26 -8.96
CA ALA A 412 9.01 10.41 -8.31
C ALA A 412 8.11 11.66 -8.41
N LYS A 413 7.39 11.86 -9.53
CA LYS A 413 6.40 12.94 -9.69
C LYS A 413 5.24 12.83 -8.69
N ILE A 414 4.79 11.62 -8.37
CA ILE A 414 3.71 11.40 -7.39
C ILE A 414 4.24 11.62 -5.97
N VAL A 415 5.38 11.03 -5.62
CA VAL A 415 6.01 11.26 -4.32
C VAL A 415 6.30 12.75 -4.12
N SER A 416 6.75 13.44 -5.16
CA SER A 416 6.98 14.90 -5.15
C SER A 416 5.70 15.67 -4.84
N ARG A 417 4.56 15.28 -5.41
CA ARG A 417 3.27 15.88 -5.11
C ARG A 417 2.82 15.63 -3.67
N TRP A 418 3.03 14.43 -3.15
CA TRP A 418 2.61 14.07 -1.79
C TRP A 418 3.49 14.72 -0.72
N THR A 419 4.79 14.85 -0.99
CA THR A 419 5.79 15.29 0.01
C THR A 419 6.26 16.73 -0.17
N GLY A 420 5.99 17.34 -1.33
CA GLY A 420 6.50 18.66 -1.70
C GLY A 420 7.99 18.69 -2.10
N ILE A 421 8.69 17.56 -2.05
CA ILE A 421 10.13 17.48 -2.38
C ILE A 421 10.28 17.46 -3.93
N PRO A 422 11.17 18.28 -4.52
CA PRO A 422 11.36 18.29 -5.98
C PRO A 422 11.88 16.96 -6.55
N VAL A 423 11.35 16.55 -7.70
CA VAL A 423 11.74 15.32 -8.43
C VAL A 423 13.26 15.26 -8.69
N SER A 424 13.86 16.39 -9.05
CA SER A 424 15.31 16.48 -9.31
C SER A 424 16.17 16.07 -8.11
N ARG A 425 15.69 16.32 -6.88
CA ARG A 425 16.38 15.90 -5.64
C ARG A 425 16.16 14.43 -5.31
N MET A 426 15.09 13.82 -5.80
CA MET A 426 14.78 12.40 -5.55
C MET A 426 15.54 11.47 -6.49
N LEU A 427 15.68 11.88 -7.75
CA LEU A 427 16.36 11.10 -8.80
C LEU A 427 17.88 11.34 -8.84
N GLU A 428 18.40 12.31 -8.07
CA GLU A 428 19.84 12.51 -7.93
C GLU A 428 20.47 11.30 -7.22
N SER A 429 21.51 10.73 -7.83
CA SER A 429 22.27 9.65 -7.20
C SER A 429 22.81 10.09 -5.84
N GLU A 430 22.63 9.25 -4.83
CA GLU A 430 23.13 9.49 -3.46
C GLU A 430 24.64 9.74 -3.46
N THR A 431 25.39 9.09 -4.36
CA THR A 431 26.83 9.35 -4.53
C THR A 431 27.11 10.77 -4.99
N THR A 432 26.39 11.25 -6.01
CA THR A 432 26.57 12.60 -6.57
C THR A 432 26.18 13.66 -5.55
N LYS A 433 25.09 13.43 -4.82
CA LYS A 433 24.64 14.28 -3.73
C LYS A 433 25.75 14.41 -2.67
N LEU A 434 26.28 13.29 -2.17
CA LEU A 434 27.32 13.27 -1.13
C LEU A 434 28.67 13.85 -1.57
N LEU A 435 28.99 13.80 -2.87
CA LEU A 435 30.21 14.42 -3.41
C LEU A 435 30.15 15.95 -3.39
N LYS A 436 28.96 16.54 -3.43
CA LYS A 436 28.74 18.00 -3.37
C LYS A 436 28.43 18.50 -1.96
N MET A 437 28.55 17.64 -0.95
CA MET A 437 28.10 17.94 0.41
C MET A 437 28.77 19.18 0.99
N GLU A 438 30.09 19.31 0.87
CA GLU A 438 30.80 20.48 1.37
C GLU A 438 30.35 21.76 0.68
N GLU A 439 30.20 21.74 -0.65
CA GLU A 439 29.77 22.90 -1.43
C GLU A 439 28.38 23.35 -0.98
N THR A 440 27.43 22.42 -0.89
CA THR A 440 26.05 22.72 -0.48
C THR A 440 25.96 23.19 0.97
N LEU A 441 26.70 22.59 1.91
CA LEU A 441 26.67 23.02 3.32
C LEU A 441 27.27 24.43 3.49
N LYS A 442 28.31 24.78 2.71
CA LYS A 442 28.96 26.10 2.76
C LYS A 442 28.07 27.24 2.24
N GLU A 443 27.07 26.96 1.41
CA GLU A 443 26.09 27.96 0.97
C GLU A 443 25.26 28.51 2.14
N TYR A 444 25.03 27.69 3.18
CA TYR A 444 24.19 28.04 4.32
C TYR A 444 25.01 28.29 5.61
N VAL A 445 26.15 27.63 5.78
CA VAL A 445 26.99 27.74 6.98
C VAL A 445 28.31 28.43 6.64
N ILE A 446 28.41 29.70 7.01
CA ILE A 446 29.55 30.56 6.68
C ILE A 446 30.67 30.41 7.71
N GLY A 447 31.91 30.21 7.24
CA GLY A 447 33.12 30.29 8.07
C GLY A 447 33.42 29.08 8.95
N GLN A 448 32.74 27.95 8.75
CA GLN A 448 32.93 26.69 9.50
C GLN A 448 33.52 25.57 8.62
N ASP A 449 34.44 25.91 7.72
CA ASP A 449 34.95 24.99 6.68
C ASP A 449 35.53 23.69 7.25
N GLU A 450 36.32 23.76 8.32
CA GLU A 450 36.94 22.57 8.94
C GLU A 450 35.89 21.62 9.51
N ALA A 451 34.88 22.16 10.21
CA ALA A 451 33.78 21.37 10.76
C ALA A 451 32.94 20.72 9.65
N ILE A 452 32.66 21.46 8.56
CA ILE A 452 31.92 20.96 7.39
C ILE A 452 32.67 19.81 6.73
N VAL A 453 33.99 19.93 6.53
CA VAL A 453 34.82 18.88 5.93
C VAL A 453 34.84 17.63 6.82
N ALA A 454 35.11 17.78 8.11
CA ALA A 454 35.17 16.65 9.05
C ALA A 454 33.84 15.89 9.13
N LEU A 455 32.73 16.62 9.06
CA LEU A 455 31.38 16.09 9.04
C LEU A 455 31.09 15.34 7.73
N SER A 456 31.39 15.96 6.60
CA SER A 456 31.15 15.40 5.27
C SER A 456 31.95 14.12 5.03
N GLU A 457 33.22 14.07 5.44
CA GLU A 457 34.05 12.86 5.36
C GLU A 457 33.48 11.70 6.17
N THR A 458 33.01 11.97 7.38
CA THR A 458 32.47 10.94 8.28
C THR A 458 31.20 10.33 7.71
N ILE A 459 30.31 11.18 7.19
CA ILE A 459 29.05 10.73 6.58
C ILE A 459 29.33 9.93 5.30
N ARG A 460 30.26 10.39 4.45
CA ARG A 460 30.67 9.62 3.27
C ARG A 460 31.23 8.24 3.62
N ARG A 461 32.09 8.15 4.64
CA ARG A 461 32.62 6.85 5.11
C ARG A 461 31.51 5.91 5.58
N SER A 462 30.54 6.44 6.33
CA SER A 462 29.39 5.67 6.79
C SER A 462 28.55 5.15 5.62
N ARG A 463 28.21 6.02 4.67
CA ARG A 463 27.41 5.68 3.48
C ARG A 463 28.12 4.75 2.50
N ALA A 464 29.46 4.77 2.48
CA ALA A 464 30.27 3.81 1.72
C ALA A 464 30.36 2.42 2.39
N GLY A 465 29.71 2.20 3.55
CA GLY A 465 29.76 0.94 4.27
C GLY A 465 31.12 0.65 4.93
N LEU A 466 31.94 1.68 5.13
CA LEU A 466 33.26 1.56 5.75
C LEU A 466 33.22 1.67 7.29
N GLN A 467 32.04 1.87 7.88
CA GLN A 467 31.81 1.89 9.33
C GLN A 467 30.96 0.69 9.77
N ASP A 468 30.98 0.37 11.07
CA ASP A 468 30.14 -0.69 11.64
C ASP A 468 28.65 -0.32 11.44
N PRO A 469 27.84 -1.15 10.75
CA PRO A 469 26.44 -0.87 10.48
C PRO A 469 25.56 -0.83 11.75
N ARG A 470 26.08 -1.28 12.90
CA ARG A 470 25.39 -1.23 14.19
C ARG A 470 25.57 0.09 14.94
N ARG A 471 26.32 1.05 14.37
CA ARG A 471 26.56 2.37 14.97
C ARG A 471 25.79 3.46 14.24
N PRO A 472 25.55 4.62 14.86
CA PRO A 472 25.01 5.79 14.19
C PRO A 472 25.84 6.21 12.97
N VAL A 473 25.20 6.84 11.98
CA VAL A 473 25.85 7.31 10.74
C VAL A 473 27.02 8.26 11.03
N GLY A 474 26.93 9.04 12.10
CA GLY A 474 28.02 9.87 12.60
C GLY A 474 27.72 10.33 14.02
N SER A 475 28.77 10.46 14.83
CA SER A 475 28.72 11.04 16.16
C SER A 475 29.74 12.16 16.24
N PHE A 476 29.28 13.36 16.60
CA PHE A 476 30.06 14.59 16.55
C PHE A 476 29.94 15.34 17.87
N LEU A 477 31.05 15.93 18.33
CA LEU A 477 31.07 16.84 19.47
C LEU A 477 31.46 18.24 18.97
N PHE A 478 30.50 19.15 18.89
CA PHE A 478 30.74 20.52 18.43
C PHE A 478 31.24 21.42 19.55
N LEU A 479 32.54 21.71 19.55
CA LEU A 479 33.20 22.61 20.48
C LEU A 479 33.35 24.01 19.87
N GLY A 480 33.06 25.06 20.63
CA GLY A 480 33.09 26.44 20.14
C GLY A 480 32.15 27.39 20.91
N PRO A 481 32.20 28.70 20.64
CA PRO A 481 31.31 29.68 21.27
C PRO A 481 29.84 29.46 20.90
N THR A 482 28.93 30.05 21.67
CA THR A 482 27.51 30.15 21.28
C THR A 482 27.36 31.08 20.08
N GLY A 483 26.36 30.84 19.24
CA GLY A 483 26.04 31.70 18.09
C GLY A 483 26.94 31.54 16.85
N VAL A 484 27.96 30.67 16.87
CA VAL A 484 28.85 30.44 15.71
C VAL A 484 28.28 29.53 14.62
N GLY A 485 27.01 29.11 14.75
CA GLY A 485 26.33 28.29 13.75
C GLY A 485 26.33 26.77 14.01
N LYS A 486 26.66 26.30 15.22
CA LYS A 486 26.60 24.86 15.58
C LYS A 486 25.23 24.23 15.30
N THR A 487 24.17 24.86 15.81
CA THR A 487 22.78 24.43 15.61
C THR A 487 22.37 24.57 14.14
N GLU A 488 22.86 25.61 13.46
CA GLU A 488 22.58 25.82 12.04
C GLU A 488 23.17 24.69 11.21
N LEU A 489 24.43 24.29 11.46
CA LEU A 489 25.06 23.16 10.79
C LEU A 489 24.27 21.86 10.97
N CYS A 490 23.73 21.60 12.17
CA CYS A 490 22.83 20.45 12.38
C CYS A 490 21.52 20.56 11.57
N ARG A 491 20.93 21.76 11.50
CA ARG A 491 19.70 22.00 10.74
C ARG A 491 19.93 21.86 9.24
N THR A 492 20.98 22.48 8.72
CA THR A 492 21.40 22.35 7.31
C THR A 492 21.73 20.90 6.99
N LEU A 493 22.35 20.17 7.92
CA LEU A 493 22.62 18.75 7.74
C LEU A 493 21.35 17.91 7.66
N ALA A 494 20.37 18.16 8.53
CA ALA A 494 19.09 17.48 8.49
C ALA A 494 18.38 17.73 7.15
N TRP A 495 18.36 18.99 6.71
CA TRP A 495 17.84 19.36 5.40
C TRP A 495 18.61 18.70 4.26
N PHE A 496 19.94 18.68 4.30
CA PHE A 496 20.76 18.10 3.25
C PHE A 496 20.53 16.58 3.15
N LEU A 497 20.58 15.86 4.27
CA LEU A 497 20.44 14.40 4.28
C LEU A 497 19.01 13.94 4.02
N PHE A 498 18.04 14.60 4.66
CA PHE A 498 16.65 14.13 4.74
C PHE A 498 15.65 15.02 4.00
N ASN A 499 16.13 16.06 3.29
CA ASN A 499 15.33 17.05 2.55
C ASN A 499 14.37 17.87 3.44
N ASP A 500 14.51 17.80 4.76
CA ASP A 500 13.66 18.48 5.73
C ASP A 500 14.47 18.90 6.96
N SER A 501 14.45 20.20 7.29
CA SER A 501 15.11 20.75 8.48
C SER A 501 14.44 20.32 9.79
N GLU A 502 13.16 19.95 9.75
CA GLU A 502 12.40 19.43 10.89
C GLU A 502 12.76 17.97 11.22
N MET A 503 13.59 17.30 10.39
CA MET A 503 14.21 16.02 10.73
C MET A 503 15.38 16.18 11.70
N MET A 504 15.49 17.32 12.38
CA MET A 504 16.36 17.54 13.53
C MET A 504 15.59 17.34 14.84
N ILE A 505 15.95 16.32 15.61
CA ILE A 505 15.45 16.11 16.98
C ILE A 505 16.35 16.88 17.93
N ARG A 506 15.87 18.02 18.43
CA ARG A 506 16.60 18.83 19.42
C ARG A 506 16.18 18.46 20.83
N LEU A 507 17.17 18.15 21.67
CA LEU A 507 17.00 17.88 23.09
C LEU A 507 17.91 18.81 23.89
N ASP A 508 17.31 19.64 24.73
CA ASP A 508 18.04 20.50 25.67
C ASP A 508 18.46 19.66 26.89
N MET A 509 19.76 19.52 27.11
CA MET A 509 20.30 18.71 28.20
C MET A 509 20.14 19.38 29.57
N SER A 510 19.79 20.66 29.63
CA SER A 510 19.36 21.33 30.87
C SER A 510 18.11 20.68 31.48
N GLU A 511 17.23 20.07 30.67
CA GLU A 511 16.05 19.33 31.18
C GLU A 511 16.44 17.99 31.86
N PHE A 512 17.67 17.52 31.63
CA PHE A 512 18.19 16.20 32.00
C PHE A 512 19.34 16.25 33.03
N MET A 513 19.39 17.32 33.84
CA MET A 513 20.39 17.50 34.90
C MET A 513 20.21 16.55 36.10
N GLU A 514 18.97 16.11 36.36
CA GLU A 514 18.63 15.30 37.52
C GLU A 514 18.46 13.82 37.15
N LYS A 515 18.78 12.93 38.09
CA LYS A 515 18.67 11.49 37.88
C LYS A 515 17.27 11.02 37.46
N HIS A 516 16.22 11.63 38.01
CA HIS A 516 14.84 11.25 37.68
C HIS A 516 14.41 11.70 36.28
N SER A 517 15.00 12.78 35.75
CA SER A 517 14.67 13.24 34.40
C SER A 517 15.31 12.39 33.30
N VAL A 518 16.40 11.66 33.59
CA VAL A 518 17.02 10.68 32.67
C VAL A 518 16.02 9.61 32.23
N SER A 519 15.17 9.12 33.14
CA SER A 519 14.11 8.15 32.79
C SER A 519 13.10 8.71 31.79
N ARG A 520 12.89 10.04 31.72
CA ARG A 520 12.01 10.66 30.71
C ARG A 520 12.63 10.63 29.30
N LEU A 521 13.95 10.46 29.19
CA LEU A 521 14.64 10.41 27.90
C LEU A 521 14.37 9.10 27.16
N ILE A 522 14.43 7.96 27.86
CA ILE A 522 14.30 6.61 27.27
C ILE A 522 12.96 5.94 27.57
N GLY A 523 12.29 6.34 28.66
CA GLY A 523 11.10 5.69 29.19
C GLY A 523 11.34 5.19 30.61
N ALA A 524 10.25 5.04 31.40
CA ALA A 524 10.37 4.53 32.75
C ALA A 524 10.90 3.07 32.72
N PRO A 525 11.62 2.61 33.76
CA PRO A 525 12.04 1.21 33.87
C PRO A 525 10.85 0.27 34.20
N PRO A 526 10.97 -1.05 33.95
CA PRO A 526 9.91 -2.02 34.24
C PRO A 526 9.46 -1.94 35.71
N GLY A 527 8.14 -1.79 35.93
CA GLY A 527 7.54 -1.70 37.26
C GLY A 527 7.24 -0.29 37.78
N TYR A 528 7.56 0.77 37.01
CA TYR A 528 7.20 2.15 37.33
C TYR A 528 6.01 2.65 36.47
N VAL A 529 5.23 3.59 37.02
CA VAL A 529 4.13 4.25 36.29
C VAL A 529 4.70 4.93 35.04
N GLY A 530 4.12 4.64 33.86
CA GLY A 530 4.62 5.13 32.57
C GLY A 530 5.61 4.19 31.86
N TYR A 531 5.83 2.96 32.33
CA TYR A 531 6.67 1.95 31.63
C TYR A 531 6.18 1.65 30.20
N GLU A 532 4.87 1.77 29.95
CA GLU A 532 4.28 1.56 28.62
C GLU A 532 4.43 2.77 27.69
N GLU A 533 4.85 3.94 28.21
CA GLU A 533 5.10 5.16 27.44
C GLU A 533 6.60 5.28 27.13
N GLY A 534 6.95 5.32 25.84
CA GLY A 534 8.34 5.51 25.43
C GLY A 534 8.86 6.91 25.84
N GLY A 535 10.16 7.03 26.10
CA GLY A 535 10.78 8.30 26.44
C GLY A 535 10.86 9.28 25.26
N LYS A 536 11.18 10.54 25.59
CA LYS A 536 11.25 11.66 24.63
C LYS A 536 12.19 11.37 23.45
N LEU A 537 13.34 10.72 23.70
CA LEU A 537 14.28 10.34 22.65
C LEU A 537 13.78 9.10 21.88
N THR A 538 13.39 8.04 22.57
CA THR A 538 12.99 6.78 21.92
C THR A 538 11.76 6.93 21.04
N GLU A 539 10.76 7.71 21.46
CA GLU A 539 9.56 7.96 20.65
C GLU A 539 9.87 8.90 19.49
N ALA A 540 10.70 9.93 19.70
CA ALA A 540 11.10 10.83 18.63
C ALA A 540 11.87 10.08 17.53
N VAL A 541 12.83 9.23 17.89
CA VAL A 541 13.60 8.41 16.95
C VAL A 541 12.73 7.32 16.32
N ARG A 542 11.80 6.70 17.05
CA ARG A 542 10.85 5.73 16.47
C ARG A 542 9.98 6.37 15.39
N ARG A 543 9.52 7.60 15.60
CA ARG A 543 8.72 8.36 14.62
C ARG A 543 9.56 8.90 13.47
N LYS A 544 10.82 9.29 13.74
CA LYS A 544 11.76 9.85 12.77
C LYS A 544 13.09 9.07 12.81
N PRO A 545 13.12 7.83 12.27
CA PRO A 545 14.32 6.98 12.33
C PRO A 545 15.49 7.56 11.54
N TYR A 546 15.19 8.33 10.49
CA TYR A 546 16.16 9.09 9.71
C TYR A 546 16.15 10.55 10.17
N SER A 547 16.98 10.86 11.17
CA SER A 547 17.02 12.20 11.77
C SER A 547 18.41 12.58 12.27
N VAL A 548 18.64 13.89 12.45
CA VAL A 548 19.80 14.43 13.16
C VAL A 548 19.40 14.65 14.61
N ILE A 549 20.06 13.98 15.54
CA ILE A 549 19.83 14.17 16.98
C ILE A 549 20.81 15.24 17.49
N LEU A 550 20.28 16.39 17.91
CA LEU A 550 21.06 17.47 18.52
C LEU A 550 20.84 17.43 20.03
N LEU A 551 21.92 17.13 20.76
CA LEU A 551 21.99 17.27 22.21
C LEU A 551 22.62 18.61 22.55
N ASP A 552 21.78 19.59 22.87
CA ASP A 552 22.21 20.96 23.17
C ASP A 552 22.68 21.07 24.63
N GLU A 553 23.73 21.85 24.88
CA GLU A 553 24.34 22.02 26.21
C GLU A 553 24.69 20.70 26.93
N ILE A 554 25.29 19.73 26.21
CA ILE A 554 25.59 18.38 26.69
C ILE A 554 26.38 18.34 28.00
N GLU A 555 27.18 19.37 28.29
CA GLU A 555 27.91 19.53 29.54
C GLU A 555 27.01 19.65 30.79
N LYS A 556 25.74 20.01 30.62
CA LYS A 556 24.75 20.07 31.71
C LYS A 556 24.07 18.73 31.98
N ALA A 557 24.21 17.74 31.10
CA ALA A 557 23.53 16.46 31.25
C ALA A 557 24.00 15.71 32.52
N HIS A 558 23.08 15.00 33.16
CA HIS A 558 23.43 14.07 34.23
C HIS A 558 24.39 12.96 33.72
N PRO A 559 25.38 12.48 34.50
CA PRO A 559 26.31 11.43 34.09
C PRO A 559 25.66 10.16 33.51
N ASP A 560 24.49 9.77 34.02
CA ASP A 560 23.75 8.60 33.52
C ASP A 560 23.30 8.75 32.04
N VAL A 561 23.13 9.99 31.54
CA VAL A 561 22.84 10.24 30.12
C VAL A 561 24.00 9.77 29.24
N PHE A 562 25.25 10.02 29.65
CA PHE A 562 26.42 9.57 28.89
C PHE A 562 26.52 8.04 28.81
N ASN A 563 26.12 7.33 29.88
CA ASN A 563 26.07 5.87 29.88
C ASN A 563 25.06 5.34 28.85
N ILE A 564 23.93 6.03 28.69
CA ILE A 564 22.90 5.69 27.70
C ILE A 564 23.44 5.96 26.29
N LEU A 565 24.05 7.12 26.06
CA LEU A 565 24.63 7.47 24.76
C LEU A 565 25.75 6.53 24.32
N LEU A 566 26.46 5.91 25.28
CA LEU A 566 27.52 4.93 25.00
C LEU A 566 26.97 3.54 24.60
N GLN A 567 25.71 3.24 24.93
CA GLN A 567 25.03 2.01 24.51
C GLN A 567 24.51 2.08 23.06
N ILE A 568 24.24 3.30 22.58
CA ILE A 568 23.81 3.62 21.20
C ILE A 568 25.02 3.59 20.28
#